data_AF-K2F8W0-F1
#
_entry.id   AF-K2F8W0-F1
#
_cell.length_a   1.000
_cell.length_b   1.000
_cell.length_c   1.000
_cell.angle_alpha   90.00
_cell.angle_beta   90.00
_cell.angle_gamma   90.00
#
_symmetry.space_group_name_H-M   'P 1'
#
loop_
_entity.id
_entity.type
_entity.pdbx_description
1 polymer ?
#
loop_
_entity_poly.entity_id
_entity_poly.type
_entity_poly.pdbx_seq_one_letter_code
_entity_poly.pdbx_strand_id
1 'polypeptide(L)'
;MQLFSKRYLWDFKSPQKTLLNRLRIQILHCIKNWYLENFIIVNDYIKDDNYLHEKTISNIFLWELWYDVVKYFDVRLFDKIIFNVEDESEKDLDNKLFFDIIELLIIFCKSDKRKDFIERLKNAFDEEWGGYSVHWHLIVKNIWESLEYSASLIKDKKLWTKLIAYYENEKNKPDYQYLAKVSAEILQYITSAETDKTDTKKVAEYLYKKVAEKWSTEKTDDVWIMLSTSSQLAKKYNNQTYNVRHTDKYCIDVKNPSIYKYIANNNMALVELIISSLPEDYIAPWDPEEVKGLLLSKYWYDRKIWWSVWKIKEEVEEINIEDIPF
;
A
#
# COMPACT_ATOMS: atom_id res chain seq x y z
N MET A 1 -5.01 -3.57 -8.87
CA MET A 1 -4.90 -3.07 -7.49
C MET A 1 -5.09 -4.26 -6.57
N GLN A 2 -4.37 -4.34 -5.46
CA GLN A 2 -4.70 -5.26 -4.37
C GLN A 2 -5.02 -4.40 -3.16
N LEU A 3 -6.16 -4.61 -2.49
CA LEU A 3 -6.49 -3.94 -1.22
C LEU A 3 -5.66 -4.56 -0.07
N PHE A 4 -5.65 -3.89 1.09
CA PHE A 4 -4.85 -4.24 2.28
C PHE A 4 -4.78 -5.75 2.58
N SER A 5 -5.89 -6.45 2.68
CA SER A 5 -5.90 -7.90 3.02
C SER A 5 -5.09 -8.76 2.04
N LYS A 6 -5.13 -8.43 0.75
CA LYS A 6 -4.36 -9.15 -0.29
C LYS A 6 -2.89 -8.77 -0.30
N ARG A 7 -2.53 -7.57 0.21
CA ARG A 7 -1.13 -7.12 0.30
C ARG A 7 -0.41 -7.72 1.52
N TYR A 8 -1.12 -7.97 2.61
CA TYR A 8 -0.54 -8.43 3.88
C TYR A 8 -0.98 -9.87 4.21
N LEU A 9 -0.57 -10.82 3.35
CA LEU A 9 -0.98 -12.24 3.48
C LEU A 9 -0.47 -12.92 4.76
N TRP A 10 0.64 -12.46 5.35
CA TRP A 10 1.29 -13.12 6.50
C TRP A 10 1.74 -12.11 7.57
N ASP A 11 1.52 -12.46 8.84
CA ASP A 11 2.06 -11.80 10.05
C ASP A 11 1.62 -10.34 10.30
N PHE A 12 0.32 -10.17 10.54
CA PHE A 12 -0.29 -8.90 10.90
C PHE A 12 -0.53 -8.83 12.41
N LYS A 13 0.15 -7.91 13.10
CA LYS A 13 -0.21 -7.57 14.48
C LYS A 13 -1.42 -6.64 14.46
N SER A 14 -2.47 -7.04 15.17
CA SER A 14 -3.67 -6.24 15.38
C SER A 14 -3.33 -4.81 15.83
N PRO A 15 -3.98 -3.76 15.27
CA PRO A 15 -3.74 -2.38 15.70
C PRO A 15 -4.19 -2.17 17.15
N GLN A 16 -3.65 -1.14 17.80
CA GLN A 16 -4.10 -0.78 19.14
C GLN A 16 -5.59 -0.40 19.12
N LYS A 17 -6.33 -0.80 20.17
CA LYS A 17 -7.77 -0.53 20.29
C LYS A 17 -8.09 0.98 20.21
N THR A 18 -7.20 1.83 20.68
CA THR A 18 -7.33 3.29 20.62
C THR A 18 -7.30 3.80 19.18
N LEU A 19 -6.33 3.36 18.37
CA LEU A 19 -6.27 3.64 16.93
C LEU A 19 -7.54 3.18 16.20
N LEU A 20 -8.01 1.96 16.47
CA LEU A 20 -9.26 1.46 15.88
C LEU A 20 -10.42 2.39 16.20
N ASN A 21 -10.59 2.78 17.46
CA ASN A 21 -11.62 3.75 17.87
C ASN A 21 -11.48 5.11 17.17
N ARG A 22 -10.26 5.61 17.01
CA ARG A 22 -10.01 6.88 16.31
C ARG A 22 -10.41 6.81 14.85
N LEU A 23 -10.02 5.75 14.14
CA LEU A 23 -10.38 5.51 12.74
C LEU A 23 -11.89 5.38 12.56
N ARG A 24 -12.56 4.69 13.49
CA ARG A 24 -14.03 4.55 13.50
C ARG A 24 -14.74 5.89 13.57
N ILE A 25 -14.28 6.81 14.43
CA ILE A 25 -14.82 8.18 14.52
C ILE A 25 -14.70 8.90 13.17
N GLN A 26 -13.56 8.76 12.48
CA GLN A 26 -13.37 9.40 11.16
C GLN A 26 -14.25 8.80 10.07
N ILE A 27 -14.45 7.47 10.08
CA ILE A 27 -15.36 6.80 9.14
C ILE A 27 -16.80 7.24 9.36
N LEU A 28 -17.27 7.27 10.61
CA LEU A 28 -18.62 7.74 10.95
C LEU A 28 -18.82 9.21 10.53
N HIS A 29 -17.80 10.06 10.73
CA HIS A 29 -17.83 11.43 10.25
C HIS A 29 -18.00 11.48 8.72
N CYS A 30 -17.22 10.71 7.97
CA CYS A 30 -17.26 10.61 6.51
C CYS A 30 -18.67 10.21 6.02
N ILE A 31 -19.26 9.20 6.64
CA ILE A 31 -20.60 8.70 6.29
C ILE A 31 -21.68 9.75 6.60
N LYS A 32 -21.70 10.29 7.82
CA LYS A 32 -22.74 11.22 8.27
C LYS A 32 -22.72 12.56 7.53
N ASN A 33 -21.54 12.99 7.06
CA ASN A 33 -21.35 14.29 6.44
C ASN A 33 -21.22 14.24 4.90
N TRP A 34 -21.75 13.20 4.25
CA TRP A 34 -21.86 13.12 2.78
C TRP A 34 -20.53 13.14 2.02
N TYR A 35 -19.47 12.59 2.59
CA TYR A 35 -18.16 12.55 1.93
C TYR A 35 -18.12 11.53 0.81
N LEU A 36 -18.93 10.47 0.86
CA LEU A 36 -18.89 9.38 -0.12
C LEU A 36 -19.83 9.64 -1.30
N GLU A 37 -19.57 8.94 -2.40
CA GLU A 37 -20.45 8.92 -3.56
C GLU A 37 -21.87 8.43 -3.17
N ASN A 38 -22.90 9.03 -3.78
CA ASN A 38 -24.29 8.81 -3.41
C ASN A 38 -24.75 7.35 -3.55
N PHE A 39 -24.11 6.56 -4.39
CA PHE A 39 -24.46 5.15 -4.59
C PHE A 39 -23.96 4.22 -3.48
N ILE A 40 -23.06 4.71 -2.61
CA ILE A 40 -22.54 4.00 -1.44
C ILE A 40 -23.23 4.47 -0.16
N ILE A 41 -23.98 5.57 -0.17
CA ILE A 41 -24.70 6.09 1.00
C ILE A 41 -26.21 5.98 0.78
N VAL A 42 -26.93 5.54 1.81
CA VAL A 42 -28.38 5.68 1.92
C VAL A 42 -28.67 6.78 2.93
N ASN A 43 -29.56 7.70 2.56
CA ASN A 43 -30.15 8.67 3.47
C ASN A 43 -31.48 8.13 3.98
N ASP A 44 -31.57 7.88 5.28
CA ASP A 44 -32.80 7.56 5.96
C ASP A 44 -33.45 8.82 6.53
N TYR A 45 -34.33 9.41 5.71
CA TYR A 45 -35.09 10.59 6.09
C TYR A 45 -35.99 10.38 7.32
N ILE A 46 -36.34 9.14 7.67
CA ILE A 46 -37.18 8.84 8.83
C ILE A 46 -36.35 8.89 10.11
N LYS A 47 -35.09 8.43 10.05
CA LYS A 47 -34.16 8.41 11.19
C LYS A 47 -33.22 9.61 11.26
N ASP A 48 -33.25 10.46 10.24
CA ASP A 48 -32.29 11.57 10.06
C ASP A 48 -30.84 11.08 10.14
N ASP A 49 -30.56 9.98 9.44
CA ASP A 49 -29.25 9.32 9.49
C ASP A 49 -28.78 8.87 8.10
N ASN A 50 -27.47 8.85 7.93
CA ASN A 50 -26.83 8.37 6.71
C ASN A 50 -26.06 7.08 7.04
N TYR A 51 -26.22 6.04 6.23
CA TYR A 51 -25.51 4.78 6.40
C TYR A 51 -25.04 4.22 5.05
N LEU A 52 -24.14 3.25 5.07
CA LEU A 52 -23.61 2.68 3.84
C LEU A 52 -24.64 1.77 3.14
N HIS A 53 -24.67 1.75 1.81
CA HIS A 53 -25.54 0.82 1.09
C HIS A 53 -24.92 -0.59 1.09
N GLU A 54 -25.35 -1.41 2.03
CA GLU A 54 -24.84 -2.76 2.32
C GLU A 54 -24.63 -3.61 1.06
N LYS A 55 -25.66 -3.72 0.22
CA LYS A 55 -25.61 -4.55 -0.99
C LYS A 55 -24.56 -4.03 -1.99
N THR A 56 -24.38 -2.72 -2.09
CA THR A 56 -23.38 -2.12 -3.00
C THR A 56 -21.98 -2.47 -2.51
N ILE A 57 -21.71 -2.23 -1.23
CA ILE A 57 -20.41 -2.52 -0.63
C ILE A 57 -20.10 -4.01 -0.77
N SER A 58 -21.06 -4.87 -0.47
CA SER A 58 -20.87 -6.32 -0.50
C SER A 58 -20.57 -6.85 -1.90
N ASN A 59 -21.21 -6.30 -2.92
CA ASN A 59 -20.92 -6.63 -4.31
C ASN A 59 -19.52 -6.15 -4.74
N ILE A 60 -19.05 -5.00 -4.23
CA ILE A 60 -17.68 -4.51 -4.48
C ILE A 60 -16.65 -5.45 -3.86
N PHE A 61 -16.87 -5.85 -2.61
CA PHE A 61 -15.96 -6.73 -1.87
C PHE A 61 -15.92 -8.16 -2.41
N LEU A 62 -17.08 -8.76 -2.72
CA LEU A 62 -17.15 -10.11 -3.26
C LEU A 62 -16.33 -10.22 -4.55
N TRP A 63 -16.40 -9.21 -5.41
CA TRP A 63 -15.71 -9.23 -6.71
C TRP A 63 -14.23 -8.88 -6.58
N GLU A 64 -13.88 -7.85 -5.81
CA GLU A 64 -12.48 -7.43 -5.66
C GLU A 64 -11.68 -8.36 -4.77
N LEU A 65 -12.28 -8.91 -3.72
CA LEU A 65 -11.58 -9.62 -2.65
C LEU A 65 -12.08 -11.04 -2.36
N TRP A 66 -13.16 -11.49 -3.02
CA TRP A 66 -13.71 -12.84 -2.87
C TRP A 66 -14.19 -13.19 -1.47
N TYR A 67 -14.65 -12.19 -0.72
CA TYR A 67 -15.33 -12.41 0.55
C TYR A 67 -16.61 -11.59 0.67
N ASP A 68 -17.59 -12.17 1.33
CA ASP A 68 -18.89 -11.56 1.60
C ASP A 68 -18.80 -10.78 2.91
N VAL A 69 -18.65 -9.47 2.79
CA VAL A 69 -18.55 -8.57 3.93
C VAL A 69 -19.84 -8.55 4.77
N VAL A 70 -21.03 -8.81 4.20
CA VAL A 70 -22.30 -8.87 4.97
C VAL A 70 -22.22 -9.84 6.14
N LYS A 71 -21.53 -10.97 5.94
CA LYS A 71 -21.36 -12.00 6.99
C LYS A 71 -20.63 -11.49 8.23
N TYR A 72 -19.92 -10.38 8.10
CA TYR A 72 -19.11 -9.74 9.13
C TYR A 72 -19.59 -8.31 9.44
N PHE A 73 -20.65 -7.86 8.75
CA PHE A 73 -20.97 -6.45 8.62
C PHE A 73 -22.47 -6.22 8.42
N ASP A 74 -23.19 -5.99 9.52
CA ASP A 74 -24.50 -5.35 9.52
C ASP A 74 -24.29 -3.82 9.56
N VAL A 75 -24.70 -3.17 8.48
CA VAL A 75 -24.43 -1.74 8.23
C VAL A 75 -25.30 -0.82 9.08
N ARG A 76 -26.48 -1.28 9.48
CA ARG A 76 -27.33 -0.57 10.45
C ARG A 76 -26.78 -0.73 11.87
N LEU A 77 -25.93 -1.73 12.06
CA LEU A 77 -25.17 -2.02 13.27
C LEU A 77 -23.69 -1.66 13.14
N PHE A 78 -23.31 -0.76 12.22
CA PHE A 78 -21.94 -0.25 12.19
C PHE A 78 -21.52 0.25 13.58
N ASP A 79 -22.47 0.78 14.35
CA ASP A 79 -22.32 1.04 15.78
C ASP A 79 -22.09 -0.25 16.62
N LYS A 80 -22.90 -1.31 16.51
CA LYS A 80 -22.78 -2.51 17.38
C LYS A 80 -21.62 -3.46 17.06
N ILE A 81 -21.22 -3.60 15.79
CA ILE A 81 -20.10 -4.46 15.38
C ILE A 81 -18.76 -3.87 15.85
N ILE A 82 -18.74 -2.56 16.06
CA ILE A 82 -17.60 -1.83 16.62
C ILE A 82 -17.48 -1.99 18.15
N PHE A 83 -18.59 -2.21 18.87
CA PHE A 83 -18.62 -2.23 20.33
C PHE A 83 -18.58 -3.62 20.99
N ASN A 84 -19.00 -4.71 20.32
CA ASN A 84 -18.94 -6.05 20.90
C ASN A 84 -17.65 -6.79 20.53
N VAL A 85 -16.56 -6.37 21.17
CA VAL A 85 -15.30 -7.13 21.26
C VAL A 85 -15.40 -8.02 22.51
N GLU A 86 -16.18 -9.10 22.45
CA GLU A 86 -16.17 -10.12 23.51
C GLU A 86 -15.64 -11.48 23.07
N ASP A 87 -15.51 -11.76 21.77
CA ASP A 87 -14.93 -13.02 21.30
C ASP A 87 -13.50 -12.84 20.77
N GLU A 88 -12.56 -13.49 21.45
CA GLU A 88 -11.12 -13.31 21.22
C GLU A 88 -10.54 -14.19 20.09
N SER A 89 -11.35 -15.00 19.41
CA SER A 89 -10.87 -16.09 18.57
C SER A 89 -10.74 -15.80 17.07
N GLU A 90 -11.22 -14.66 16.54
CA GLU A 90 -11.14 -14.30 15.10
C GLU A 90 -10.56 -12.89 14.79
N LYS A 91 -9.88 -12.27 15.76
CA LYS A 91 -9.49 -10.84 15.75
C LYS A 91 -8.63 -10.35 14.56
N ASP A 92 -7.85 -11.21 13.90
CA ASP A 92 -6.90 -10.77 12.86
C ASP A 92 -7.53 -10.65 11.46
N LEU A 93 -8.59 -11.40 11.16
CA LEU A 93 -9.33 -11.27 9.89
C LEU A 93 -10.11 -9.94 9.85
N ASP A 94 -10.72 -9.57 10.98
CA ASP A 94 -11.52 -8.36 11.15
C ASP A 94 -10.71 -7.07 10.92
N ASN A 95 -9.45 -7.05 11.32
CA ASN A 95 -8.61 -5.85 11.19
C ASN A 95 -8.12 -5.60 9.75
N LYS A 96 -7.82 -6.66 8.99
CA LYS A 96 -7.45 -6.52 7.57
C LYS A 96 -8.64 -6.07 6.74
N LEU A 97 -9.80 -6.66 7.01
CA LEU A 97 -11.08 -6.25 6.43
C LEU A 97 -11.37 -4.77 6.74
N PHE A 98 -11.16 -4.34 7.99
CA PHE A 98 -11.38 -2.96 8.39
C PHE A 98 -10.51 -1.97 7.60
N PHE A 99 -9.25 -2.28 7.35
CA PHE A 99 -8.40 -1.46 6.50
C PHE A 99 -8.84 -1.48 5.03
N ASP A 100 -9.26 -2.62 4.48
CA ASP A 100 -9.83 -2.69 3.12
C ASP A 100 -11.07 -1.79 2.97
N ILE A 101 -11.93 -1.76 3.99
CA ILE A 101 -13.09 -0.86 4.04
C ILE A 101 -12.64 0.59 3.96
N ILE A 102 -11.66 1.00 4.78
CA ILE A 102 -11.17 2.38 4.75
C ILE A 102 -10.62 2.74 3.37
N GLU A 103 -9.83 1.86 2.73
CA GLU A 103 -9.29 2.10 1.39
C GLU A 103 -10.38 2.31 0.34
N LEU A 104 -11.43 1.48 0.38
CA LEU A 104 -12.59 1.63 -0.50
C LEU A 104 -13.35 2.92 -0.22
N LEU A 105 -13.51 3.30 1.06
CA LEU A 105 -14.13 4.56 1.41
C LEU A 105 -13.31 5.76 0.91
N ILE A 106 -11.97 5.69 0.88
CA ILE A 106 -11.13 6.75 0.30
C ILE A 106 -11.31 6.81 -1.23
N ILE A 107 -11.32 5.65 -1.90
CA ILE A 107 -11.55 5.55 -3.35
C ILE A 107 -12.88 6.18 -3.72
N PHE A 108 -13.95 5.79 -3.02
CA PHE A 108 -15.31 6.27 -3.25
C PHE A 108 -15.69 7.53 -2.46
N CYS A 109 -14.70 8.22 -1.90
CA CYS A 109 -14.90 9.57 -1.42
C CYS A 109 -15.06 10.52 -2.62
N LYS A 110 -15.89 11.55 -2.48
CA LYS A 110 -16.02 12.63 -3.46
C LYS A 110 -14.68 13.36 -3.60
N SER A 111 -14.35 13.76 -4.82
CA SER A 111 -13.04 14.34 -5.14
C SER A 111 -12.71 15.58 -4.31
N ASP A 112 -13.69 16.43 -4.04
CA ASP A 112 -13.56 17.67 -3.24
C ASP A 112 -13.41 17.41 -1.73
N LYS A 113 -13.79 16.22 -1.25
CA LYS A 113 -13.73 15.83 0.17
C LYS A 113 -12.57 14.88 0.50
N ARG A 114 -12.01 14.21 -0.50
CA ARG A 114 -11.01 13.15 -0.31
C ARG A 114 -9.76 13.62 0.43
N LYS A 115 -9.25 14.81 0.11
CA LYS A 115 -8.04 15.33 0.75
C LYS A 115 -8.21 15.48 2.27
N ASP A 116 -9.34 16.06 2.69
CA ASP A 116 -9.69 16.22 4.11
C ASP A 116 -9.85 14.86 4.80
N PHE A 117 -10.50 13.89 4.13
CA PHE A 117 -10.65 12.54 4.70
C PHE A 117 -9.30 11.85 4.91
N ILE A 118 -8.40 11.91 3.92
CA ILE A 118 -7.04 11.35 4.03
C ILE A 118 -6.27 12.03 5.17
N GLU A 119 -6.38 13.35 5.31
CA GLU A 119 -5.69 14.12 6.35
C GLU A 119 -6.18 13.74 7.76
N ARG A 120 -7.49 13.53 7.93
CA ARG A 120 -8.07 13.00 9.18
C ARG A 120 -7.53 11.62 9.54
N LEU A 121 -7.40 10.74 8.55
CA LEU A 121 -6.84 9.40 8.77
C LEU A 121 -5.35 9.46 9.12
N LYS A 122 -4.57 10.32 8.45
CA LYS A 122 -3.16 10.54 8.77
C LYS A 122 -2.99 11.03 10.21
N ASN A 123 -3.77 12.02 10.63
CA ASN A 123 -3.76 12.50 12.01
C ASN A 123 -4.07 11.38 13.00
N ALA A 124 -5.04 10.50 12.69
CA ALA A 124 -5.34 9.35 13.54
C ALA A 124 -4.16 8.36 13.64
N PHE A 125 -3.44 8.12 12.55
CA PHE A 125 -2.28 7.24 12.55
C PHE A 125 -1.07 7.83 13.29
N ASP A 126 -0.85 9.15 13.17
CA ASP A 126 0.25 9.88 13.80
C ASP A 126 0.02 10.04 15.31
N GLU A 127 -1.21 10.37 15.74
CA GLU A 127 -1.60 10.54 17.14
C GLU A 127 -1.39 9.26 17.97
N GLU A 128 -1.72 8.10 17.39
CA GLU A 128 -1.80 6.82 18.10
C GLU A 128 -0.56 5.93 17.89
N TRP A 129 0.53 6.47 17.31
CA TRP A 129 1.75 5.71 16.98
C TRP A 129 1.43 4.39 16.25
N GLY A 130 0.53 4.46 15.28
CA GLY A 130 -0.08 3.28 14.69
C GLY A 130 0.89 2.40 13.92
N GLY A 131 2.04 2.92 13.50
CA GLY A 131 2.92 2.22 12.56
C GLY A 131 2.23 2.04 11.20
N TYR A 132 1.36 2.98 10.81
CA TYR A 132 0.66 3.01 9.53
C TYR A 132 0.74 4.40 8.89
N SER A 133 0.61 4.46 7.57
CA SER A 133 0.46 5.68 6.79
C SER A 133 -0.59 5.49 5.70
N VAL A 134 -1.11 6.61 5.20
CA VAL A 134 -1.94 6.64 4.00
C VAL A 134 -1.17 7.24 2.84
N HIS A 135 -0.95 6.44 1.81
CA HIS A 135 -0.38 6.86 0.54
C HIS A 135 -1.48 6.82 -0.53
N TRP A 136 -1.91 7.99 -1.00
CA TRP A 136 -3.08 8.14 -1.88
C TRP A 136 -4.36 7.59 -1.22
N HIS A 137 -4.76 6.38 -1.57
CA HIS A 137 -5.90 5.68 -0.96
C HIS A 137 -5.48 4.37 -0.27
N LEU A 138 -4.19 4.06 -0.25
CA LEU A 138 -3.65 2.81 0.25
C LEU A 138 -3.11 3.02 1.66
N ILE A 139 -3.52 2.15 2.58
CA ILE A 139 -2.97 2.06 3.91
C ILE A 139 -1.73 1.17 3.82
N VAL A 140 -0.63 1.68 4.34
CA VAL A 140 0.65 0.99 4.36
C VAL A 140 1.10 0.90 5.80
N LYS A 141 1.61 -0.26 6.20
CA LYS A 141 2.28 -0.42 7.48
C LYS A 141 3.64 0.27 7.42
N ASN A 142 3.80 1.35 8.17
CA ASN A 142 5.08 1.98 8.48
C ASN A 142 5.81 1.10 9.49
N ILE A 143 6.24 -0.10 9.08
CA ILE A 143 7.37 -0.69 9.79
C ILE A 143 8.57 0.06 9.24
N TRP A 144 9.16 0.92 10.06
CA TRP A 144 10.41 1.64 9.78
C TRP A 144 11.61 0.71 9.46
N GLU A 145 11.35 -0.60 9.33
CA GLU A 145 12.31 -1.68 9.22
C GLU A 145 12.33 -2.33 7.83
N SER A 146 11.29 -2.21 6.99
CA SER A 146 11.32 -2.86 5.66
C SER A 146 10.33 -2.34 4.61
N LEU A 147 10.78 -2.28 3.34
CA LEU A 147 9.89 -2.07 2.17
C LEU A 147 9.04 -3.29 1.83
N GLU A 148 9.22 -4.44 2.49
CA GLU A 148 8.45 -5.67 2.20
C GLU A 148 6.95 -5.38 2.03
N TYR A 149 6.43 -4.57 2.94
CA TYR A 149 5.03 -4.25 3.07
C TYR A 149 4.50 -3.25 2.03
N SER A 150 5.38 -2.57 1.32
CA SER A 150 5.05 -1.60 0.27
C SER A 150 5.61 -1.99 -1.10
N ALA A 151 6.37 -3.09 -1.21
CA ALA A 151 6.95 -3.57 -2.45
C ALA A 151 5.89 -3.81 -3.54
N SER A 152 4.68 -4.25 -3.16
CA SER A 152 3.55 -4.46 -4.07
C SER A 152 3.00 -3.16 -4.70
N LEU A 153 3.41 -1.99 -4.18
CA LEU A 153 2.97 -0.69 -4.67
C LEU A 153 3.94 -0.08 -5.70
N ILE A 154 5.09 -0.72 -5.90
CA ILE A 154 6.13 -0.26 -6.84
C ILE A 154 5.60 -0.35 -8.27
N LYS A 155 5.64 0.79 -8.99
CA LYS A 155 5.08 0.91 -10.34
C LYS A 155 5.91 0.21 -11.41
N ASP A 156 7.23 0.19 -11.20
CA ASP A 156 8.14 -0.47 -12.12
C ASP A 156 8.07 -1.99 -11.90
N LYS A 157 7.56 -2.71 -12.90
CA LYS A 157 7.37 -4.17 -12.83
C LYS A 157 8.68 -4.93 -12.59
N LYS A 158 9.81 -4.46 -13.16
CA LYS A 158 11.11 -5.14 -12.99
C LYS A 158 11.62 -4.95 -11.56
N LEU A 159 11.56 -3.73 -11.03
CA LEU A 159 11.93 -3.41 -9.66
C LEU A 159 11.04 -4.17 -8.67
N TRP A 160 9.71 -4.15 -8.87
CA TRP A 160 8.75 -4.92 -8.08
C TRP A 160 9.10 -6.41 -8.05
N THR A 161 9.33 -7.04 -9.21
CA THR A 161 9.66 -8.47 -9.30
C THR A 161 10.94 -8.81 -8.52
N LYS A 162 11.97 -7.94 -8.59
CA LYS A 162 13.23 -8.13 -7.85
C LYS A 162 13.04 -7.96 -6.35
N LEU A 163 12.25 -6.97 -5.90
CA LEU A 163 11.95 -6.75 -4.49
C LEU A 163 11.19 -7.93 -3.89
N ILE A 164 10.15 -8.44 -4.57
CA ILE A 164 9.41 -9.63 -4.12
C ILE A 164 10.34 -10.85 -4.04
N ALA A 165 11.14 -11.09 -5.08
CA ALA A 165 12.09 -12.20 -5.08
C ALA A 165 13.11 -12.11 -3.93
N TYR A 166 13.56 -10.90 -3.55
CA TYR A 166 14.42 -10.69 -2.40
C TYR A 166 13.73 -11.12 -1.09
N TYR A 167 12.56 -10.54 -0.78
CA TYR A 167 11.86 -10.80 0.49
C TYR A 167 11.36 -12.24 0.63
N GLU A 168 10.91 -12.87 -0.46
CA GLU A 168 10.52 -14.28 -0.45
C GLU A 168 11.70 -15.22 -0.12
N ASN A 169 12.91 -14.92 -0.62
CA ASN A 169 14.11 -15.71 -0.35
C ASN A 169 14.68 -15.45 1.05
N GLU A 170 14.54 -14.23 1.57
CA GLU A 170 14.96 -13.88 2.94
C GLU A 170 14.18 -14.69 4.00
N LYS A 171 12.87 -14.90 3.79
CA LYS A 171 12.00 -15.58 4.76
C LYS A 171 12.10 -17.10 4.76
N ASN A 172 12.17 -17.74 3.59
CA ASN A 172 11.93 -19.17 3.49
C ASN A 172 13.17 -20.04 3.77
N LYS A 173 14.37 -19.56 3.44
CA LYS A 173 15.69 -20.10 3.81
C LYS A 173 16.76 -19.21 3.17
N PRO A 174 17.36 -18.25 3.90
CA PRO A 174 18.15 -17.21 3.27
C PRO A 174 19.44 -17.77 2.67
N ASP A 175 19.49 -17.82 1.34
CA ASP A 175 20.73 -17.87 0.59
C ASP A 175 21.30 -16.44 0.52
N TYR A 176 22.15 -16.09 1.48
CA TYR A 176 22.72 -14.75 1.56
C TYR A 176 23.57 -14.38 0.33
N GLN A 177 24.16 -15.35 -0.34
CA GLN A 177 24.95 -15.11 -1.54
C GLN A 177 24.03 -14.70 -2.71
N TYR A 178 22.88 -15.36 -2.85
CA TYR A 178 21.82 -14.94 -3.77
C TYR A 178 21.23 -13.58 -3.37
N LEU A 179 20.90 -13.37 -2.09
CA LEU A 179 20.33 -12.11 -1.59
C LEU A 179 21.28 -10.92 -1.82
N ALA A 180 22.58 -11.11 -1.62
CA ALA A 180 23.60 -10.08 -1.89
C ALA A 180 23.65 -9.71 -3.38
N LYS A 181 23.49 -10.70 -4.27
CA LYS A 181 23.42 -10.45 -5.72
C LYS A 181 22.15 -9.68 -6.08
N VAL A 182 20.97 -10.15 -5.64
CA VAL A 182 19.69 -9.51 -5.96
C VAL A 182 19.64 -8.08 -5.41
N SER A 183 20.08 -7.85 -4.19
CA SER A 183 20.10 -6.49 -3.60
C SER A 183 21.07 -5.55 -4.30
N ALA A 184 22.23 -6.05 -4.78
CA ALA A 184 23.16 -5.26 -5.58
C ALA A 184 22.54 -4.85 -6.93
N GLU A 185 21.82 -5.76 -7.59
CA GLU A 185 21.09 -5.48 -8.82
C GLU A 185 19.97 -4.44 -8.58
N ILE A 186 19.24 -4.52 -7.48
CA ILE A 186 18.20 -3.55 -7.10
C ILE A 186 18.81 -2.17 -6.85
N LEU A 187 19.87 -2.09 -6.02
CA LEU A 187 20.54 -0.83 -5.73
C LEU A 187 21.12 -0.20 -7.01
N GLN A 188 21.72 -1.01 -7.88
CA GLN A 188 22.20 -0.54 -9.18
C GLN A 188 21.05 -0.04 -10.05
N TYR A 189 19.93 -0.75 -10.12
CA TYR A 189 18.75 -0.34 -10.89
C TYR A 189 18.30 1.07 -10.48
N ILE A 190 18.11 1.29 -9.19
CA ILE A 190 17.64 2.56 -8.61
C ILE A 190 18.65 3.69 -8.81
N THR A 191 19.95 3.40 -8.70
CA THR A 191 21.01 4.42 -8.85
C THR A 191 21.48 4.62 -10.29
N SER A 192 20.91 3.90 -11.24
CA SER A 192 21.18 4.03 -12.68
C SER A 192 20.05 4.77 -13.39
N ALA A 193 20.39 5.58 -14.39
CA ALA A 193 19.36 6.21 -15.23
C ALA A 193 18.71 5.18 -16.17
N GLU A 194 17.43 5.36 -16.46
CA GLU A 194 16.70 4.60 -17.50
C GLU A 194 17.28 4.78 -18.92
N THR A 195 18.13 5.78 -19.13
CA THR A 195 18.73 6.10 -20.42
C THR A 195 20.26 6.01 -20.35
N ASP A 196 20.86 5.37 -21.35
CA ASP A 196 22.32 5.14 -21.50
C ASP A 196 23.19 6.41 -21.53
N LYS A 197 22.58 7.60 -21.47
CA LYS A 197 23.25 8.89 -21.64
C LYS A 197 23.56 9.63 -20.33
N THR A 198 23.03 9.17 -19.20
CA THR A 198 23.18 9.86 -17.91
C THR A 198 24.21 9.16 -17.05
N ASP A 199 25.20 9.92 -16.56
CA ASP A 199 26.25 9.41 -15.67
C ASP A 199 25.63 8.88 -14.37
N THR A 200 25.74 7.56 -14.13
CA THR A 200 25.25 6.87 -12.92
C THR A 200 25.72 7.56 -11.64
N LYS A 201 26.92 8.16 -11.63
CA LYS A 201 27.43 8.89 -10.47
C LYS A 201 26.57 10.11 -10.16
N LYS A 202 26.17 10.86 -11.19
CA LYS A 202 25.33 12.06 -11.04
C LYS A 202 23.92 11.70 -10.58
N VAL A 203 23.37 10.58 -11.08
CA VAL A 203 22.05 10.08 -10.65
C VAL A 203 22.08 9.72 -9.18
N ALA A 204 23.08 8.96 -8.74
CA ALA A 204 23.24 8.59 -7.33
C ALA A 204 23.42 9.83 -6.43
N GLU A 205 24.29 10.77 -6.82
CA GLU A 205 24.50 12.01 -6.07
C GLU A 205 23.21 12.84 -5.93
N TYR A 206 22.44 12.96 -7.02
CA TYR A 206 21.14 13.64 -7.00
C TYR A 206 20.15 12.96 -6.05
N LEU A 207 20.03 11.63 -6.13
CA LEU A 207 19.13 10.85 -5.27
C LEU A 207 19.50 11.02 -3.79
N TYR A 208 20.77 10.86 -3.41
CA TYR A 208 21.18 10.98 -2.02
C TYR A 208 21.02 12.40 -1.47
N LYS A 209 21.21 13.42 -2.31
CA LYS A 209 20.94 14.81 -1.91
C LYS A 209 19.45 15.02 -1.65
N LYS A 210 18.57 14.52 -2.53
CA LYS A 210 17.11 14.58 -2.35
C LYS A 210 16.63 13.87 -1.09
N VAL A 211 17.19 12.69 -0.80
CA VAL A 211 16.92 11.97 0.45
C VAL A 211 17.37 12.81 1.65
N ALA A 212 18.59 13.34 1.62
CA ALA A 212 19.11 14.16 2.71
C ALA A 212 18.26 15.42 2.97
N GLU A 213 17.79 16.09 1.92
CA GLU A 213 16.89 17.26 2.01
C GLU A 213 15.56 16.92 2.70
N LYS A 214 15.04 15.71 2.52
CA LYS A 214 13.80 15.26 3.19
C LYS A 214 14.00 14.86 4.65
N TRP A 215 15.17 14.34 5.01
CA TRP A 215 15.44 13.79 6.34
C TRP A 215 16.16 14.76 7.28
N SER A 216 16.76 15.82 6.75
CA SER A 216 17.45 16.81 7.57
C SER A 216 17.30 18.20 6.99
N THR A 217 16.83 19.12 7.84
CA THR A 217 16.74 20.56 7.55
C THR A 217 18.02 21.32 7.88
N GLU A 218 18.82 20.85 8.84
CA GLU A 218 20.01 21.55 9.36
C GLU A 218 21.33 20.89 8.98
N LYS A 219 21.34 19.57 8.71
CA LYS A 219 22.55 18.77 8.44
C LYS A 219 22.46 18.01 7.11
N THR A 220 21.79 18.61 6.14
CA THR A 220 21.60 18.02 4.81
C THR A 220 22.93 17.58 4.18
N ASP A 221 23.97 18.40 4.28
CA ASP A 221 25.29 18.10 3.71
C ASP A 221 25.98 16.91 4.40
N ASP A 222 25.93 16.85 5.74
CA ASP A 222 26.51 15.73 6.50
C ASP A 222 25.81 14.41 6.17
N VAL A 223 24.48 14.43 6.12
CA VAL A 223 23.66 13.25 5.77
C VAL A 223 23.94 12.82 4.33
N TRP A 224 24.03 13.76 3.40
CA TRP A 224 24.36 13.48 2.00
C TRP A 224 25.74 12.83 1.84
N ILE A 225 26.77 13.33 2.56
CA ILE A 225 28.11 12.76 2.56
C ILE A 225 28.10 11.33 3.13
N MET A 226 27.36 11.11 4.23
CA MET A 226 27.21 9.79 4.85
C MET A 226 26.56 8.78 3.89
N LEU A 227 25.49 9.17 3.20
CA LEU A 227 24.79 8.32 2.23
C LEU A 227 25.66 8.01 1.01
N SER A 228 26.36 9.03 0.49
CA SER A 228 27.30 8.87 -0.62
C SER A 228 28.45 7.92 -0.28
N THR A 229 29.00 8.03 0.94
CA THR A 229 30.06 7.14 1.43
C THR A 229 29.55 5.71 1.59
N SER A 230 28.35 5.53 2.15
CA SER A 230 27.71 4.21 2.31
C SER A 230 27.48 3.54 0.96
N SER A 231 27.01 4.30 -0.05
CA SER A 231 26.83 3.82 -1.42
C SER A 231 28.14 3.41 -2.10
N GLN A 232 29.22 4.19 -1.91
CA GLN A 232 30.54 3.84 -2.43
C GLN A 232 31.09 2.56 -1.81
N LEU A 233 30.89 2.37 -0.50
CA LEU A 233 31.25 1.12 0.19
C LEU A 233 30.41 -0.05 -0.34
N ALA A 234 29.09 0.11 -0.46
CA ALA A 234 28.19 -0.88 -1.04
C ALA A 234 28.65 -1.28 -2.45
N LYS A 235 28.93 -0.31 -3.33
CA LYS A 235 29.47 -0.56 -4.67
C LYS A 235 30.81 -1.30 -4.65
N LYS A 236 31.72 -0.94 -3.74
CA LYS A 236 33.01 -1.61 -3.59
C LYS A 236 32.81 -3.07 -3.20
N TYR A 237 31.94 -3.35 -2.23
CA TYR A 237 31.61 -4.71 -1.80
C TYR A 237 30.91 -5.50 -2.89
N ASN A 238 29.96 -4.90 -3.60
CA ASN A 238 29.25 -5.54 -4.70
C ASN A 238 30.20 -5.94 -5.83
N ASN A 239 31.10 -5.06 -6.26
CA ASN A 239 32.12 -5.37 -7.28
C ASN A 239 33.09 -6.48 -6.83
N GLN A 240 33.30 -6.60 -5.53
CA GLN A 240 34.14 -7.64 -4.95
C GLN A 240 33.40 -8.97 -4.90
N THR A 241 32.12 -9.02 -4.51
CA THR A 241 31.35 -10.26 -4.45
C THR A 241 30.86 -10.76 -5.80
N TYR A 242 30.59 -9.87 -6.74
CA TYR A 242 30.22 -10.20 -8.10
C TYR A 242 30.76 -9.10 -9.00
N ASN A 243 31.50 -9.44 -10.05
CA ASN A 243 31.83 -8.46 -11.07
C ASN A 243 30.54 -8.14 -11.84
N VAL A 244 29.68 -7.26 -11.31
CA VAL A 244 28.33 -6.97 -11.83
C VAL A 244 28.38 -6.45 -13.28
N ARG A 245 29.55 -6.02 -13.75
CA ARG A 245 29.79 -5.56 -15.13
C ARG A 245 30.33 -6.62 -16.10
N HIS A 246 30.76 -7.80 -15.63
CA HIS A 246 31.38 -8.80 -16.49
C HIS A 246 31.03 -10.24 -16.04
N THR A 247 30.03 -10.83 -16.71
CA THR A 247 29.85 -12.28 -16.95
C THR A 247 30.41 -13.25 -15.88
N ASP A 248 29.53 -13.75 -15.02
CA ASP A 248 29.48 -15.12 -14.45
C ASP A 248 30.74 -15.79 -13.87
N LYS A 249 31.82 -15.08 -13.58
CA LYS A 249 33.04 -15.73 -13.09
C LYS A 249 33.55 -15.09 -11.81
N TYR A 250 33.33 -15.85 -10.73
CA TYR A 250 33.89 -15.76 -9.38
C TYR A 250 33.16 -14.83 -8.42
N CYS A 251 32.35 -15.45 -7.58
CA CYS A 251 32.08 -14.93 -6.25
C CYS A 251 33.36 -15.08 -5.41
N ILE A 252 33.71 -14.12 -4.55
CA ILE A 252 34.84 -14.34 -3.62
C ILE A 252 34.48 -15.57 -2.78
N ASP A 253 35.34 -16.58 -2.76
CA ASP A 253 35.14 -17.71 -1.86
C ASP A 253 35.42 -17.27 -0.41
N VAL A 254 34.39 -16.71 0.23
CA VAL A 254 34.48 -16.21 1.60
C VAL A 254 34.01 -17.32 2.52
N LYS A 255 34.93 -17.80 3.36
CA LYS A 255 34.67 -18.86 4.36
C LYS A 255 33.55 -18.53 5.35
N ASN A 256 33.14 -17.27 5.46
CA ASN A 256 32.07 -16.83 6.34
C ASN A 256 30.91 -16.19 5.55
N PRO A 257 29.73 -16.84 5.49
CA PRO A 257 28.54 -16.31 4.82
C PRO A 257 28.03 -14.97 5.38
N SER A 258 28.47 -14.56 6.57
CA SER A 258 28.07 -13.30 7.22
C SER A 258 28.41 -12.07 6.39
N ILE A 259 29.44 -12.14 5.53
CA ILE A 259 29.79 -11.03 4.65
C ILE A 259 28.69 -10.79 3.60
N TYR A 260 28.10 -11.85 3.05
CA TYR A 260 27.01 -11.75 2.10
C TYR A 260 25.75 -11.20 2.76
N LYS A 261 25.48 -11.62 4.00
CA LYS A 261 24.41 -11.04 4.81
C LYS A 261 24.61 -9.54 5.03
N TYR A 262 25.81 -9.12 5.41
CA TYR A 262 26.14 -7.70 5.61
C TYR A 262 25.92 -6.88 4.32
N ILE A 263 26.39 -7.40 3.18
CA ILE A 263 26.22 -6.75 1.88
C ILE A 263 24.75 -6.68 1.49
N ALA A 264 24.01 -7.77 1.63
CA ALA A 264 22.57 -7.83 1.34
C ALA A 264 21.82 -6.76 2.13
N ASN A 265 22.04 -6.72 3.44
CA ASN A 265 21.38 -5.78 4.35
C ASN A 265 21.77 -4.32 4.08
N ASN A 266 23.04 -4.03 3.79
CA ASN A 266 23.48 -2.67 3.49
C ASN A 266 22.87 -2.14 2.18
N ASN A 267 22.89 -2.96 1.13
CA ASN A 267 22.26 -2.62 -0.14
C ASN A 267 20.76 -2.35 0.04
N MET A 268 20.05 -3.26 0.71
CA MET A 268 18.61 -3.08 0.94
C MET A 268 18.30 -1.90 1.84
N ALA A 269 19.06 -1.63 2.89
CA ALA A 269 18.85 -0.44 3.72
C ALA A 269 18.93 0.86 2.90
N LEU A 270 19.86 0.95 1.94
CA LEU A 270 19.94 2.10 1.03
C LEU A 270 18.75 2.16 0.07
N VAL A 271 18.33 1.03 -0.49
CA VAL A 271 17.14 0.91 -1.36
C VAL A 271 15.89 1.35 -0.62
N GLU A 272 15.68 0.83 0.59
CA GLU A 272 14.55 1.11 1.45
C GLU A 272 14.51 2.58 1.83
N LEU A 273 15.65 3.16 2.19
CA LEU A 273 15.77 4.57 2.48
C LEU A 273 15.42 5.44 1.26
N ILE A 274 15.91 5.12 0.07
CA ILE A 274 15.62 5.90 -1.15
C ILE A 274 14.12 5.87 -1.47
N ILE A 275 13.52 4.69 -1.54
CA ILE A 275 12.12 4.53 -1.94
C ILE A 275 11.17 5.13 -0.90
N SER A 276 11.42 4.91 0.39
CA SER A 276 10.60 5.48 1.47
C SER A 276 10.71 7.01 1.53
N SER A 277 11.85 7.56 1.16
CA SER A 277 12.06 9.01 1.09
C SER A 277 11.40 9.62 -0.14
N LEU A 278 11.42 8.94 -1.29
CA LEU A 278 10.92 9.46 -2.57
C LEU A 278 9.77 8.61 -3.13
N PRO A 279 8.69 8.36 -2.36
CA PRO A 279 7.64 7.44 -2.77
C PRO A 279 6.98 7.85 -4.10
N GLU A 280 6.90 9.14 -4.41
CA GLU A 280 6.39 9.66 -5.68
C GLU A 280 7.13 9.14 -6.92
N ASP A 281 8.41 8.83 -6.79
CA ASP A 281 9.26 8.41 -7.90
C ASP A 281 9.12 6.90 -8.17
N TYR A 282 8.76 6.09 -7.16
CA TYR A 282 8.80 4.62 -7.24
C TYR A 282 7.44 3.95 -7.09
N ILE A 283 6.54 4.54 -6.30
CA ILE A 283 5.19 4.04 -6.09
C ILE A 283 4.29 4.65 -7.16
N ALA A 284 3.45 3.84 -7.80
CA ALA A 284 2.51 4.41 -8.77
C ALA A 284 1.59 5.38 -8.02
N PRO A 285 1.36 6.59 -8.52
CA PRO A 285 0.18 7.32 -8.12
C PRO A 285 -0.99 6.54 -8.70
N TRP A 286 -1.63 5.72 -7.88
CA TRP A 286 -2.92 5.15 -8.26
C TRP A 286 -3.94 6.24 -7.93
N ASP A 287 -4.24 7.10 -8.91
CA ASP A 287 -5.25 8.12 -8.76
C ASP A 287 -6.55 7.43 -8.30
N PRO A 288 -7.07 7.77 -7.11
CA PRO A 288 -8.31 7.20 -6.61
C PRO A 288 -9.47 7.30 -7.61
N GLU A 289 -9.50 8.32 -8.49
CA GLU A 289 -10.52 8.42 -9.55
C GLU A 289 -10.32 7.41 -10.68
N GLU A 290 -9.09 7.16 -11.11
CA GLU A 290 -8.79 6.11 -12.09
C GLU A 290 -9.16 4.73 -11.54
N VAL A 291 -8.79 4.48 -10.27
CA VAL A 291 -9.16 3.24 -9.56
C VAL A 291 -10.67 3.11 -9.45
N LYS A 292 -11.37 4.16 -9.01
CA LYS A 292 -12.83 4.21 -8.97
C LYS A 292 -13.42 3.89 -10.33
N GLY A 293 -12.91 4.49 -11.41
CA GLY A 293 -13.32 4.22 -12.78
C GLY A 293 -13.15 2.75 -13.18
N LEU A 294 -12.01 2.15 -12.86
CA LEU A 294 -11.73 0.73 -13.12
C LEU A 294 -12.67 -0.19 -12.34
N LEU A 295 -12.92 0.10 -11.06
CA LEU A 295 -13.88 -0.63 -10.23
C LEU A 295 -15.29 -0.52 -10.83
N LEU A 296 -15.76 0.70 -11.10
CA LEU A 296 -17.08 0.97 -11.67
C LEU A 296 -17.27 0.38 -13.07
N SER A 297 -16.20 0.26 -13.87
CA SER A 297 -16.28 -0.28 -15.24
C SER A 297 -16.80 -1.73 -15.30
N LYS A 298 -16.67 -2.47 -14.20
CA LYS A 298 -17.12 -3.85 -14.03
C LYS A 298 -18.62 -3.97 -13.73
N TYR A 299 -19.27 -2.85 -13.44
CA TYR A 299 -20.67 -2.77 -13.07
C TYR A 299 -21.47 -1.97 -14.09
N TRP A 300 -22.77 -2.25 -14.16
CA TRP A 300 -23.72 -1.31 -14.74
C TRP A 300 -23.96 -0.18 -13.73
N TYR A 301 -23.61 1.04 -14.11
CA TYR A 301 -23.78 2.23 -13.26
C TYR A 301 -24.39 3.36 -14.08
N ASP A 302 -25.59 3.81 -13.70
CA ASP A 302 -26.15 5.06 -14.21
C ASP A 302 -25.82 6.20 -13.23
N ARG A 303 -24.97 7.13 -13.69
CA ARG A 303 -24.57 8.34 -12.95
C ARG A 303 -25.74 9.26 -12.58
N LYS A 304 -26.91 9.08 -13.20
CA LYS A 304 -28.09 9.94 -13.03
C LYS A 304 -29.13 9.39 -12.05
N ILE A 305 -28.99 8.14 -11.61
CA ILE A 305 -29.99 7.47 -10.74
C ILE A 305 -29.41 7.33 -9.33
N TRP A 306 -30.17 7.71 -8.30
CA TRP A 306 -29.78 7.58 -6.89
C TRP A 306 -29.64 6.13 -6.40
N TRP A 307 -30.15 5.18 -7.17
CA TRP A 307 -30.09 3.74 -6.91
C TRP A 307 -29.52 3.06 -8.17
N SER A 308 -28.24 2.76 -8.12
CA SER A 308 -27.56 2.01 -9.18
C SER A 308 -27.94 0.53 -9.13
N VAL A 309 -28.34 -0.04 -10.26
CA VAL A 309 -28.53 -1.49 -10.41
C VAL A 309 -27.16 -2.13 -10.66
N TRP A 310 -26.53 -2.62 -9.60
CA TRP A 310 -25.28 -3.37 -9.69
C TRP A 310 -25.55 -4.79 -10.18
N LYS A 311 -25.72 -4.97 -11.49
CA LYS A 311 -25.60 -6.28 -12.13
C LYS A 311 -24.21 -6.40 -12.75
N ILE A 312 -23.57 -7.54 -12.51
CA ILE A 312 -22.27 -7.87 -13.08
C ILE A 312 -22.44 -7.96 -14.60
N LYS A 313 -21.57 -7.32 -15.38
CA LYS A 313 -21.71 -7.28 -16.86
C LYS A 313 -21.71 -8.66 -17.52
N GLU A 314 -21.18 -9.68 -16.85
CA GLU A 314 -21.11 -11.06 -17.33
C GLU A 314 -22.36 -11.92 -16.98
N GLU A 315 -23.27 -11.45 -16.11
CA GLU A 315 -24.42 -12.23 -15.61
C GLU A 315 -25.77 -11.89 -16.29
N VAL A 316 -25.78 -11.47 -17.55
CA VAL A 316 -27.06 -11.25 -18.26
C VAL A 316 -27.57 -12.55 -18.87
N GLU A 317 -28.39 -13.29 -18.11
CA GLU A 317 -29.70 -13.66 -18.64
C GLU A 317 -30.55 -12.38 -18.73
N GLU A 318 -31.23 -12.21 -19.87
CA GLU A 318 -31.95 -10.99 -20.27
C GLU A 318 -32.87 -10.47 -19.15
N ILE A 319 -32.65 -9.23 -18.74
CA ILE A 319 -33.62 -8.51 -17.90
C ILE A 319 -34.73 -8.06 -18.85
N ASN A 320 -35.90 -8.69 -18.75
CA ASN A 320 -37.08 -8.16 -19.40
C ASN A 320 -37.44 -6.82 -18.74
N ILE A 321 -37.73 -5.82 -19.57
CA ILE A 321 -38.15 -4.47 -19.15
C ILE A 321 -39.38 -4.51 -18.22
N GLU A 322 -40.12 -5.62 -18.23
CA GLU A 322 -41.30 -5.88 -17.40
C GLU A 322 -40.99 -6.18 -15.92
N ASP A 323 -39.73 -6.50 -15.56
CA ASP A 323 -39.33 -6.89 -14.19
C ASP A 323 -38.85 -5.72 -13.30
N ILE A 324 -38.93 -4.48 -13.80
CA ILE A 324 -38.58 -3.29 -13.01
C ILE A 324 -39.87 -2.71 -12.39
N PRO A 325 -40.11 -2.84 -11.07
CA PRO A 325 -41.25 -2.21 -10.44
C PRO A 325 -41.02 -0.69 -10.33
N PHE A 326 -42.06 0.08 -10.68
CA PHE A 326 -42.10 1.55 -10.75
C PHE A 326 -41.46 2.28 -9.56
#